data_AF-A0A0H3FXT3-F1
#
_entry.id   AF-A0A0H3FXT3-F1
#
_cell.length_a   1.000
_cell.length_b   1.000
_cell.length_c   1.000
_cell.angle_alpha   90.00
_cell.angle_beta   90.00
_cell.angle_gamma   90.00
#
_symmetry.space_group_name_H-M   'P 1'
#
loop_
_entity.id
_entity.type
_entity.pdbx_description
1 polymer ?
#
loop_
_entity_poly.entity_id
_entity_poly.type
_entity_poly.pdbx_seq_one_letter_code
_entity_poly.pdbx_strand_id
1 'polypeptide(L)'
;MGIKVRGVREAKANLNRIIDNIQGRKVVRAIQSALILGSSRAAYYTPIDSSTLLNSQFREINVNGTRVTGRVGYSANYAAFVHDMPGKLKGQPRAHFGKTRAGSDFGGGTGKGNYWDPHGEPQFLKKGFDEERDAITEVIKKELSL
;
A
#
# COMPACT_ATOMS: atom_id res chain seq x y z
N MET A 1 52.96 -3.88 -35.23
CA MET A 1 52.08 -5.03 -34.96
C MET A 1 50.98 -4.59 -34.01
N GLY A 2 49.72 -4.55 -34.46
CA GLY A 2 48.59 -4.20 -33.59
C GLY A 2 48.18 -5.41 -32.75
N ILE A 3 48.17 -5.26 -31.43
CA ILE A 3 47.74 -6.32 -30.50
C ILE A 3 46.24 -6.58 -30.72
N LYS A 4 45.88 -7.78 -31.19
CA LYS A 4 44.48 -8.21 -31.33
C LYS A 4 43.93 -8.54 -29.94
N VAL A 5 43.28 -7.56 -29.31
CA VAL A 5 42.62 -7.77 -28.01
C VAL A 5 41.38 -8.64 -28.21
N ARG A 6 41.37 -9.84 -27.62
CA ARG A 6 40.23 -10.77 -27.61
C ARG A 6 39.46 -10.60 -26.30
N GLY A 7 38.13 -10.69 -26.33
CA GLY A 7 37.30 -10.66 -25.11
C GLY A 7 36.67 -9.32 -24.71
N VAL A 8 37.01 -8.19 -25.37
CA VAL A 8 36.39 -6.87 -25.06
C VAL A 8 34.87 -6.89 -25.24
N ARG A 9 34.38 -7.61 -26.26
CA ARG A 9 32.94 -7.79 -26.50
C ARG A 9 32.25 -8.53 -25.35
N GLU A 10 32.92 -9.52 -24.79
CA GLU A 10 32.41 -10.35 -23.69
C GLU A 10 32.40 -9.58 -22.37
N ALA A 11 33.46 -8.80 -22.12
CA ALA A 11 33.54 -7.89 -20.98
C ALA A 11 32.43 -6.82 -21.05
N LYS A 12 32.18 -6.23 -22.23
CA LYS A 12 31.07 -5.29 -22.44
C LYS A 12 29.70 -5.93 -22.19
N ALA A 13 29.47 -7.14 -22.69
CA ALA A 13 28.21 -7.85 -22.47
C ALA A 13 27.98 -8.20 -20.99
N ASN A 14 29.03 -8.63 -20.28
CA ASN A 14 28.95 -8.90 -18.84
C ASN A 14 28.73 -7.63 -18.03
N LEU A 15 29.40 -6.52 -18.39
CA LEU A 15 29.19 -5.23 -17.75
C LEU A 15 27.76 -4.74 -17.92
N ASN A 16 27.20 -4.81 -19.14
CA ASN A 16 25.80 -4.43 -19.39
C ASN A 16 24.84 -5.27 -18.55
N ARG A 17 25.04 -6.59 -18.48
CA ARG A 17 24.20 -7.47 -17.64
C ARG A 17 24.28 -7.11 -16.16
N ILE A 18 25.45 -6.71 -15.67
CA ILE A 18 25.62 -6.26 -14.28
C ILE A 18 24.89 -4.93 -14.06
N ILE A 19 25.02 -3.98 -14.98
CA ILE A 19 24.32 -2.69 -14.92
C ILE A 19 22.81 -2.90 -14.93
N ASP A 20 22.28 -3.75 -15.82
CA ASP A 20 20.85 -4.06 -15.92
C ASP A 20 20.34 -4.70 -14.61
N ASN A 21 21.08 -5.64 -14.04
CA ASN A 21 20.75 -6.25 -12.74
C ASN A 21 20.81 -5.24 -11.58
N ILE A 22 21.73 -4.28 -11.64
CA ILE A 22 21.83 -3.21 -10.65
C ILE A 22 20.64 -2.26 -10.77
N GLN A 23 20.27 -1.86 -11.99
CA GLN A 23 19.10 -1.02 -12.24
C GLN A 23 17.81 -1.72 -11.82
N GLY A 24 17.63 -3.01 -12.14
CA GLY A 24 16.49 -3.80 -11.70
C GLY A 24 16.36 -3.85 -10.17
N ARG A 25 17.46 -4.05 -9.45
CA ARG A 25 17.48 -4.03 -7.98
C ARG A 25 17.15 -2.65 -7.41
N LYS A 26 17.64 -1.57 -8.00
CA LYS A 26 17.33 -0.19 -7.60
C LYS A 26 15.85 0.13 -7.82
N VAL A 27 15.27 -0.27 -8.95
CA VAL A 27 13.85 -0.07 -9.25
C VAL A 27 12.96 -0.84 -8.27
N VAL A 28 13.26 -2.11 -8.00
CA VAL A 28 12.50 -2.91 -7.01
C VAL A 28 12.57 -2.28 -5.63
N ARG A 29 13.75 -1.79 -5.20
CA ARG A 29 13.91 -1.06 -3.94
C ARG A 29 13.12 0.25 -3.92
N ALA A 30 13.18 1.03 -4.99
CA ALA A 30 12.42 2.27 -5.13
C ALA A 30 10.92 2.04 -4.97
N ILE A 31 10.38 1.02 -5.64
CA ILE A 31 8.97 0.65 -5.53
C ILE A 31 8.65 0.14 -4.12
N GLN A 32 9.48 -0.71 -3.54
CA GLN A 32 9.27 -1.18 -2.16
C GLN A 32 9.20 -0.01 -1.17
N SER A 33 10.12 0.95 -1.26
CA SER A 33 10.14 2.15 -0.41
C SER A 33 8.89 3.01 -0.63
N ALA A 34 8.48 3.22 -1.88
CA ALA A 34 7.26 3.93 -2.22
C ALA A 34 6.00 3.24 -1.64
N LEU A 35 5.91 1.92 -1.77
CA LEU A 35 4.79 1.14 -1.24
C LEU A 35 4.75 1.21 0.28
N ILE A 36 5.89 1.22 0.98
CA ILE A 36 5.95 1.34 2.44
C ILE A 36 5.38 2.68 2.90
N LEU A 37 5.75 3.79 2.26
CA LEU A 37 5.25 5.12 2.62
C LEU A 37 3.73 5.21 2.41
N GLY A 38 3.27 4.92 1.19
CA GLY A 38 1.84 4.98 0.86
C GLY A 38 1.00 4.00 1.69
N SER A 39 1.49 2.77 1.91
CA SER A 39 0.78 1.78 2.73
C SER A 39 0.69 2.20 4.19
N SER A 40 1.75 2.82 4.73
CA SER A 40 1.80 3.31 6.10
C SER A 40 0.77 4.42 6.32
N ARG A 41 0.70 5.39 5.39
CA ARG A 41 -0.29 6.46 5.46
C ARG A 41 -1.72 5.95 5.23
N ALA A 42 -1.91 5.01 4.30
CA ALA A 42 -3.20 4.35 4.13
C ALA A 42 -3.66 3.58 5.37
N ALA A 43 -2.73 2.89 6.05
CA ALA A 43 -2.98 2.18 7.30
C ALA A 43 -3.42 3.14 8.42
N TYR A 44 -2.80 4.31 8.51
CA TYR A 44 -3.19 5.36 9.47
C TYR A 44 -4.66 5.79 9.29
N TYR A 45 -5.12 5.91 8.04
CA TYR A 45 -6.51 6.26 7.72
C TYR A 45 -7.48 5.08 7.68
N THR A 46 -7.01 3.85 7.93
CA THR A 46 -7.86 2.67 7.89
C THR A 46 -8.72 2.61 9.15
N PRO A 47 -10.06 2.47 9.04
CA PRO A 47 -10.93 2.28 10.21
C PRO A 47 -10.60 0.98 10.96
N ILE A 48 -10.57 1.04 12.29
CA ILE A 48 -10.22 -0.11 13.13
C ILE A 48 -11.43 -0.52 13.96
N ASP A 49 -11.91 -1.76 13.81
CA ASP A 49 -12.82 -2.42 14.74
C ASP A 49 -12.08 -3.49 15.55
N SER A 50 -12.08 -4.72 15.04
CA SER A 50 -11.30 -5.87 15.50
C SER A 50 -9.89 -5.92 14.90
N SER A 51 -9.42 -4.83 14.29
CA SER A 51 -8.18 -4.75 13.50
C SER A 51 -8.10 -5.68 12.27
N THR A 52 -9.15 -6.44 11.95
CA THR A 52 -9.14 -7.37 10.81
C THR A 52 -8.88 -6.65 9.48
N LEU A 53 -9.49 -5.48 9.28
CA LEU A 53 -9.27 -4.69 8.06
C LEU A 53 -7.80 -4.25 7.96
N LEU A 54 -7.28 -3.59 9.00
CA LEU A 54 -5.89 -3.15 9.05
C LEU A 54 -4.89 -4.30 8.80
N ASN A 55 -5.09 -5.43 9.48
CA ASN A 55 -4.22 -6.61 9.39
C ASN A 55 -4.34 -7.37 8.05
N SER A 56 -5.38 -7.08 7.26
CA SER A 56 -5.56 -7.65 5.92
C SER A 56 -4.79 -6.89 4.83
N GLN A 57 -4.08 -5.80 5.19
CA GLN A 57 -3.30 -5.04 4.22
C GLN A 57 -2.14 -5.87 3.68
N PHE A 58 -2.02 -5.92 2.36
CA PHE A 58 -0.92 -6.59 1.65
C PHE A 58 -0.22 -5.64 0.69
N ARG A 59 1.02 -5.99 0.37
CA ARG A 59 1.85 -5.33 -0.63
C ARG A 59 2.42 -6.39 -1.55
N GLU A 60 2.40 -6.12 -2.84
CA GLU A 60 2.91 -7.03 -3.86
C GLU A 60 3.77 -6.25 -4.85
N ILE A 61 4.92 -6.81 -5.22
CA ILE A 61 5.75 -6.31 -6.31
C ILE A 61 5.80 -7.39 -7.38
N ASN A 62 5.45 -7.01 -8.60
CA ASN A 62 5.50 -7.89 -9.76
C ASN A 62 6.48 -7.31 -10.79
N VAL A 63 7.45 -8.13 -11.21
CA VAL A 63 8.49 -7.76 -12.18
C VAL A 63 8.20 -8.49 -13.49
N ASN A 64 7.74 -7.75 -14.49
CA ASN A 64 7.44 -8.25 -15.84
C ASN A 64 8.42 -7.64 -16.84
N GLY A 65 9.61 -8.25 -16.96
CA GLY A 65 10.68 -7.75 -17.82
C GLY A 65 11.14 -6.36 -17.37
N THR A 66 10.95 -5.36 -18.24
CA THR A 66 11.31 -3.95 -17.96
C THR A 66 10.27 -3.19 -17.14
N ARG A 67 9.08 -3.77 -16.92
CA ARG A 67 8.01 -3.15 -16.16
C ARG A 67 7.96 -3.73 -14.76
N VAL A 68 8.20 -2.91 -13.75
CA VAL A 68 8.00 -3.26 -12.35
C VAL A 68 6.74 -2.57 -11.84
N THR A 69 5.84 -3.32 -11.24
CA THR A 69 4.56 -2.81 -10.72
C THR A 69 4.44 -3.14 -9.24
N GLY A 70 4.18 -2.13 -8.43
CA GLY A 70 3.83 -2.28 -7.02
C GLY A 70 2.33 -2.15 -6.82
N ARG A 71 1.76 -2.99 -5.94
CA ARG A 71 0.34 -2.96 -5.55
C ARG A 71 0.21 -2.98 -4.04
N VAL A 72 -0.73 -2.21 -3.52
CA VAL A 72 -1.18 -2.27 -2.13
C VAL A 72 -2.67 -2.50 -2.14
N GLY A 73 -3.15 -3.39 -1.28
CA GLY A 73 -4.57 -3.69 -1.16
C GLY A 73 -4.90 -4.29 0.20
N TYR A 74 -6.16 -4.68 0.34
CA TYR A 74 -6.69 -5.33 1.53
C TYR A 74 -7.35 -6.63 1.11
N SER A 75 -7.05 -7.73 1.80
CA SER A 75 -7.63 -9.04 1.50
C SER A 75 -9.01 -9.25 2.14
N ALA A 76 -9.43 -8.38 3.06
CA ALA A 76 -10.78 -8.41 3.60
C ALA A 76 -11.82 -8.09 2.52
N ASN A 77 -12.75 -9.02 2.27
CA ASN A 77 -13.80 -8.86 1.24
C ASN A 77 -14.63 -7.58 1.39
N TYR A 78 -14.82 -7.12 2.63
CA TYR A 78 -15.60 -5.91 2.92
C TYR A 78 -14.80 -4.60 2.75
N ALA A 79 -13.49 -4.66 2.46
CA ALA A 79 -12.61 -3.50 2.40
C ALA A 79 -13.05 -2.48 1.34
N ALA A 80 -13.47 -2.94 0.16
CA ALA A 80 -13.94 -2.05 -0.91
C ALA A 80 -15.19 -1.26 -0.50
N PHE A 81 -16.15 -1.92 0.15
CA PHE A 81 -17.35 -1.24 0.64
C PHE A 81 -16.99 -0.20 1.71
N VAL A 82 -16.14 -0.56 2.67
CA VAL A 82 -15.70 0.39 3.70
C VAL A 82 -14.90 1.55 3.09
N HIS A 83 -14.10 1.29 2.05
CA HIS A 83 -13.35 2.33 1.35
C HIS A 83 -14.26 3.40 0.71
N ASP A 84 -15.38 2.98 0.13
CA ASP A 84 -16.31 3.85 -0.57
C ASP A 84 -17.40 4.47 0.34
N MET A 85 -17.50 4.02 1.59
CA MET A 85 -18.47 4.60 2.53
C MET A 85 -18.18 6.08 2.82
N PRO A 86 -19.22 6.94 2.91
CA PRO A 86 -19.07 8.39 3.03
C PRO A 86 -18.59 8.87 4.41
N GLY A 87 -18.29 7.98 5.36
CA GLY A 87 -17.80 8.38 6.69
C GLY A 87 -18.85 9.08 7.58
N LYS A 88 -20.13 9.07 7.21
CA LYS A 88 -21.21 9.80 7.92
C LYS A 88 -21.32 9.49 9.42
N LEU A 89 -20.95 8.27 9.83
CA LEU A 89 -21.01 7.83 11.22
C LEU A 89 -19.73 8.12 12.01
N LYS A 90 -18.72 8.77 11.42
CA LYS A 90 -17.42 9.04 12.06
C LYS A 90 -17.60 9.70 13.43
N GLY A 91 -16.94 9.13 14.44
CA GLY A 91 -17.02 9.57 15.84
C GLY A 91 -18.30 9.19 16.57
N GLN A 92 -19.29 8.58 15.91
CA GLN A 92 -20.50 8.09 16.58
C GLN A 92 -20.26 6.72 17.21
N PRO A 93 -20.84 6.43 18.40
CA PRO A 93 -20.74 5.12 19.02
C PRO A 93 -21.26 4.00 18.11
N ARG A 94 -20.61 2.83 18.14
CA ARG A 94 -21.07 1.62 17.43
C ARG A 94 -22.22 0.91 18.14
N ALA A 95 -23.26 1.67 18.48
CA ALA A 95 -24.45 1.14 19.13
C ALA A 95 -25.26 0.25 18.18
N HIS A 96 -26.05 -0.66 18.76
CA HIS A 96 -27.11 -1.35 18.05
C HIS A 96 -28.11 -0.33 17.48
N PHE A 97 -28.66 -0.59 16.30
CA PHE A 97 -29.62 0.32 15.63
C PHE A 97 -30.94 0.44 16.39
N GLY A 98 -31.24 -0.48 17.30
CA GLY A 98 -32.38 -0.38 18.20
C GLY A 98 -32.64 -1.67 18.95
N LYS A 99 -33.80 -1.75 19.60
CA LYS A 99 -34.33 -2.96 20.22
C LYS A 99 -35.62 -3.38 19.53
N THR A 100 -35.79 -4.68 19.37
CA THR A 100 -37.05 -5.27 18.90
C THR A 100 -38.15 -5.08 19.95
N ARG A 101 -39.41 -5.31 19.57
CA ARG A 101 -40.55 -5.29 20.52
C ARG A 101 -40.38 -6.28 21.69
N ALA A 102 -39.62 -7.37 21.49
CA ALA A 102 -39.29 -8.35 22.52
C ALA A 102 -38.10 -7.94 23.41
N GLY A 103 -37.50 -6.76 23.17
CA GLY A 103 -36.38 -6.22 23.95
C GLY A 103 -34.98 -6.68 23.49
N SER A 104 -34.88 -7.55 22.49
CA SER A 104 -33.59 -8.00 21.93
C SER A 104 -32.94 -6.93 21.06
N ASP A 105 -31.62 -6.78 21.17
CA ASP A 105 -30.83 -5.82 20.38
C ASP A 105 -30.86 -6.17 18.87
N PHE A 106 -30.97 -5.13 18.06
CA PHE A 106 -31.09 -5.20 16.61
C PHE A 106 -30.04 -4.31 15.95
N GLY A 107 -29.44 -4.79 14.85
CA GLY A 107 -28.59 -3.95 14.00
C GLY A 107 -27.08 -4.17 14.10
N GLY A 108 -26.62 -5.23 14.75
CA GLY A 108 -25.25 -5.74 14.58
C GLY A 108 -24.10 -4.82 15.03
N GLY A 109 -24.38 -3.67 15.65
CA GLY A 109 -23.35 -2.84 16.28
C GLY A 109 -22.55 -3.63 17.31
N THR A 110 -21.25 -3.39 17.39
CA THR A 110 -20.37 -4.12 18.32
C THR A 110 -20.48 -3.60 19.75
N GLY A 111 -21.12 -2.44 19.95
CA GLY A 111 -21.24 -1.75 21.23
C GLY A 111 -19.91 -1.19 21.76
N LYS A 112 -18.82 -1.31 20.99
CA LYS A 112 -17.46 -0.97 21.41
C LYS A 112 -16.84 0.07 20.48
N GLY A 113 -16.38 1.17 21.07
CA GLY A 113 -15.74 2.27 20.35
C GLY A 113 -16.67 3.04 19.41
N ASN A 114 -16.09 3.95 18.64
CA ASN A 114 -16.82 4.77 17.66
C ASN A 114 -16.46 4.35 16.24
N TYR A 115 -17.37 4.60 15.29
CA TYR A 115 -17.08 4.36 13.87
C TYR A 115 -15.97 5.28 13.39
N TRP A 116 -15.10 4.75 12.52
CA TRP A 116 -13.99 5.49 11.89
C TRP A 116 -12.94 6.04 12.87
N ASP A 117 -12.97 5.68 14.14
CA ASP A 117 -11.89 6.03 15.07
C ASP A 117 -10.64 5.16 14.83
N PRO A 118 -9.43 5.65 15.19
CA PRO A 118 -9.15 7.01 15.67
C PRO A 118 -8.99 8.04 14.55
N HIS A 119 -8.54 7.60 13.37
CA HIS A 119 -8.20 8.47 12.24
C HIS A 119 -8.81 7.97 10.92
N GLY A 120 -9.79 7.07 10.99
CA GLY A 120 -10.44 6.48 9.84
C GLY A 120 -11.00 7.52 8.89
N GLU A 121 -10.74 7.37 7.59
CA GLU A 121 -11.28 8.25 6.56
C GLU A 121 -11.84 7.48 5.36
N PRO A 122 -12.94 7.96 4.76
CA PRO A 122 -13.35 7.51 3.44
C PRO A 122 -12.20 7.60 2.46
N GLN A 123 -12.14 6.66 1.53
CA GLN A 123 -11.09 6.59 0.52
C GLN A 123 -9.68 6.46 1.13
N PHE A 124 -9.54 5.84 2.31
CA PHE A 124 -8.28 5.76 3.08
C PHE A 124 -7.05 5.32 2.26
N LEU A 125 -7.19 4.33 1.38
CA LEU A 125 -6.09 3.87 0.52
C LEU A 125 -5.65 4.96 -0.47
N LYS A 126 -6.61 5.58 -1.15
CA LYS A 126 -6.35 6.65 -2.12
C LYS A 126 -5.75 7.87 -1.42
N LYS A 127 -6.34 8.33 -0.32
CA LYS A 127 -5.84 9.46 0.48
C LYS A 127 -4.43 9.21 0.99
N GLY A 128 -4.15 8.00 1.49
CA GLY A 128 -2.82 7.64 1.96
C GLY A 128 -1.74 7.80 0.89
N PHE A 129 -2.04 7.40 -0.35
CA PHE A 129 -1.12 7.56 -1.47
C PHE A 129 -1.07 8.98 -2.03
N ASP A 130 -2.20 9.68 -2.06
CA ASP A 130 -2.28 11.06 -2.56
C ASP A 130 -1.49 12.02 -1.65
N GLU A 131 -1.56 11.85 -0.33
CA GLU A 131 -0.81 12.68 0.62
C GLU A 131 0.70 12.39 0.62
N GLU A 132 1.09 11.12 0.43
CA GLU A 132 2.50 10.73 0.39
C GLU A 132 3.12 10.90 -1.00
N ARG A 133 2.42 11.48 -1.99
CA ARG A 133 2.87 11.54 -3.38
C ARG A 133 4.25 12.18 -3.54
N ASP A 134 4.51 13.26 -2.81
CA ASP A 134 5.79 13.97 -2.87
C ASP A 134 6.90 13.14 -2.21
N ALA A 135 6.64 12.59 -1.01
CA ALA A 135 7.58 11.72 -0.31
C ALA A 135 7.90 10.44 -1.11
N ILE A 136 6.90 9.85 -1.77
CA ILE A 136 7.05 8.73 -2.70
C ILE A 136 7.95 9.12 -3.87
N THR A 137 7.73 10.29 -4.46
CA THR A 137 8.55 10.77 -5.58
C THR A 137 10.00 10.96 -5.15
N GLU A 138 10.24 11.55 -3.98
CA GLU A 138 11.58 11.77 -3.45
C GLU A 138 12.29 10.47 -3.06
N VAL A 139 11.59 9.51 -2.44
CA VAL A 139 12.21 8.22 -2.10
C VAL A 139 12.55 7.42 -3.35
N ILE A 140 11.72 7.49 -4.40
CA ILE A 140 12.02 6.84 -5.68
C ILE A 140 13.29 7.44 -6.30
N LYS A 141 13.38 8.77 -6.40
CA LYS A 141 14.58 9.44 -6.93
C LYS A 141 15.83 9.05 -6.16
N LYS A 142 15.74 9.04 -4.81
CA LYS A 142 16.82 8.63 -3.93
C LYS A 142 17.28 7.19 -4.22
N GLU A 143 16.37 6.23 -4.22
CA GLU A 143 16.71 4.81 -4.43
C GLU A 143 17.27 4.53 -5.84
N LEU A 144 16.86 5.31 -6.85
CA LEU A 144 17.40 5.21 -8.22
C LEU A 144 18.80 5.86 -8.36
N SER A 145 19.16 6.77 -7.45
CA SER A 145 20.46 7.46 -7.45
C SER A 145 21.57 6.75 -6.67
N LEU A 146 21.22 5.89 -5.71
CA LEU A 146 22.11 4.84 -5.18
C LEU A 146 22.55 3.96 -6.34
#